data_AF-A0A7V5DW56-F1
#
_entry.id   AF-A0A7V5DW56-F1
#
_cell.length_a   1.000
_cell.length_b   1.000
_cell.length_c   1.000
_cell.angle_alpha   90.00
_cell.angle_beta   90.00
_cell.angle_gamma   90.00
#
_symmetry.space_group_name_H-M   'P 1'
#
loop_
_entity.id
_entity.type
_entity.pdbx_description
1 polymer ?
#
loop_
_entity_poly.entity_id
_entity_poly.type
_entity_poly.pdbx_seq_one_letter_code
_entity_poly.pdbx_strand_id
1 'polypeptide(L)'
;METRELKQRIQLYLKGEEYPSFRKEVEDLLQKEEWRELQDRFYRDLEFGTGGMRGVIGGGTNRMNPFTVRRATQGLASYLRKQKPRGVAVIAYDSRRFSDIFAREAARVLGSNGIRTYIFSTLRPTPMLSFAVRLLRADTGIVITASHNPPEYNGYKVYWADGAQIVPPHDRGIIQEVGKVTTGILCRPLEELESDGWVCFIDREVDEAYFRMVETTVLRPNLFLEEASTVKVVYTPLHGTGTYPVETVLKRLGVSVQTVPAQRMPDGNFPTVKYPNPEEAEALHLALELGTELNADLVMGTDPDADRLGVAVEDKGKFVLLTGNQLGCLLEDYILSTRKESGTLPRKPVIIKTIVTTELQRKIAEHYGASCIDVLTGFKYIGEMIRRFEEERSEYQYVFGGEESYGYLVNTEVRDKDAVSAAVMTVEMCLYYRSQGKSLYRRLQELFFQFGHYREALVSKEFKGEEGMRQMEGLMNALRTSPPDRIGSRKVVKIKDYLAGLERDAEGRETGKISLPRSNVLQFFLEDESILSARPSGTEPKIKFYISCCTLPGLNELEAERELHTKIESIKQFVDRLFTAPY
;
A
#
# COMPACT_ATOMS: atom_id res chain seq x y z
N MET A 1 20.65 -2.03 27.65
CA MET A 1 20.59 -0.61 28.05
C MET A 1 20.73 -0.57 29.57
N GLU A 2 21.63 0.25 30.11
CA GLU A 2 21.80 0.39 31.56
C GLU A 2 20.62 1.16 32.18
N THR A 3 20.23 0.83 33.42
CA THR A 3 19.09 1.46 34.12
C THR A 3 19.20 2.98 34.22
N ARG A 4 20.42 3.52 34.30
CA ARG A 4 20.68 4.96 34.33
C ARG A 4 20.31 5.64 33.01
N GLU A 5 20.71 5.04 31.89
CA GLU A 5 20.41 5.52 30.54
C GLU A 5 18.90 5.49 30.27
N LEU A 6 18.22 4.40 30.66
CA LEU A 6 16.77 4.27 30.58
C LEU A 6 16.04 5.41 31.30
N LYS A 7 16.41 5.68 32.56
CA LYS A 7 15.81 6.76 33.36
C LYS A 7 16.01 8.13 32.73
N GLN A 8 17.16 8.40 32.12
CA GLN A 8 17.41 9.66 31.43
C GLN A 8 16.50 9.85 30.21
N ARG A 9 16.33 8.81 29.40
CA ARG A 9 15.43 8.83 28.23
C ARG A 9 13.98 9.05 28.65
N ILE A 10 13.53 8.41 29.73
CA ILE A 10 12.20 8.60 30.30
C ILE A 10 11.99 10.05 30.73
N GLN A 11 12.92 10.63 31.48
CA GLN A 11 12.81 12.02 31.95
C GLN A 11 12.81 13.02 30.79
N LEU A 12 13.62 12.80 29.76
CA LEU A 12 13.61 13.63 28.56
C LEU A 12 12.26 13.57 27.84
N TYR A 13 11.69 12.37 27.69
CA TYR A 13 10.36 12.19 27.11
C TYR A 13 9.28 12.88 27.93
N LEU A 14 9.24 12.66 29.24
CA LEU A 14 8.25 13.30 30.12
C LEU A 14 8.32 14.82 30.03
N LYS A 15 9.52 15.40 29.94
CA LYS A 15 9.70 16.85 29.76
C LYS A 15 9.17 17.35 28.41
N GLY A 16 9.25 16.52 27.36
CA GLY A 16 8.84 16.89 26.00
C GLY A 16 7.38 16.56 25.67
N GLU A 17 6.77 15.58 26.32
CA GLU A 17 5.39 15.17 26.07
C GLU A 17 4.39 16.13 26.73
N GLU A 18 3.52 16.71 25.90
CA GLU A 18 2.53 17.70 26.31
C GLU A 18 1.16 17.06 26.56
N TYR A 19 0.88 15.89 25.97
CA TYR A 19 -0.42 15.26 26.09
C TYR A 19 -0.55 14.46 27.39
N PRO A 20 -1.51 14.80 28.28
CA PRO A 20 -1.60 14.21 29.62
C PRO A 20 -1.76 12.69 29.63
N SER A 21 -2.51 12.11 28.68
CA SER A 21 -2.74 10.67 28.62
C SER A 21 -1.45 9.88 28.39
N PHE A 22 -0.67 10.27 27.39
CA PHE A 22 0.60 9.62 27.04
C PHE A 22 1.66 9.79 28.13
N ARG A 23 1.70 10.97 28.77
CA ARG A 23 2.58 11.24 29.89
C ARG A 23 2.21 10.38 31.11
N LYS A 24 0.91 10.32 31.45
CA LYS A 24 0.39 9.55 32.58
C LYS A 24 0.67 8.05 32.43
N GLU A 25 0.57 7.48 31.23
CA GLU A 25 0.95 6.08 31.00
C GLU A 25 2.37 5.76 31.47
N VAL A 26 3.33 6.64 31.18
CA VAL A 26 4.74 6.45 31.56
C VAL A 26 4.93 6.68 33.06
N GLU A 27 4.26 7.68 33.64
CA GLU A 27 4.30 7.94 35.08
C GLU A 27 3.71 6.78 35.90
N ASP A 28 2.59 6.21 35.45
CA ASP A 28 1.96 5.04 36.09
C ASP A 28 2.88 3.81 36.03
N LEU A 29 3.57 3.58 34.91
CA LEU A 29 4.55 2.49 34.77
C LEU A 29 5.77 2.71 35.69
N LEU A 30 6.22 3.95 35.87
CA LEU A 30 7.29 4.29 36.82
C LEU A 30 6.86 4.03 38.27
N GLN A 31 5.64 4.43 38.64
CA GLN A 31 5.10 4.23 40.00
C GLN A 31 4.94 2.75 40.34
N LYS A 32 4.58 1.92 39.34
CA LYS A 32 4.43 0.47 39.49
C LYS A 32 5.74 -0.31 39.32
N GLU A 33 6.85 0.37 39.02
CA GLU A 33 8.15 -0.24 38.75
C GLU A 33 8.12 -1.30 37.62
N GLU A 34 7.32 -1.06 36.58
CA GLU A 34 7.17 -1.94 35.42
C GLU A 34 8.35 -1.83 34.44
N TRP A 35 9.56 -2.16 34.93
CA TRP A 35 10.83 -1.93 34.24
C TRP A 35 10.94 -2.61 32.88
N ARG A 36 10.28 -3.76 32.69
CA ARG A 36 10.29 -4.49 31.42
C ARG A 36 9.54 -3.73 30.32
N GLU A 37 8.35 -3.20 30.64
CA GLU A 37 7.56 -2.41 29.70
C GLU A 37 8.22 -1.06 29.42
N LEU A 38 8.78 -0.42 30.45
CA LEU A 38 9.59 0.78 30.29
C LEU A 38 10.80 0.52 29.39
N GLN A 39 11.49 -0.61 29.55
CA GLN A 39 12.58 -0.96 28.66
C GLN A 39 12.10 -1.09 27.20
N ASP A 40 10.98 -1.77 26.94
CA ASP A 40 10.45 -1.91 25.57
C ASP A 40 10.04 -0.56 24.94
N ARG A 41 9.47 0.35 25.74
CA ARG A 41 9.05 1.69 25.29
C ARG A 41 10.21 2.65 25.03
N PHE A 42 11.38 2.41 25.61
CA PHE A 42 12.48 3.37 25.62
C PHE A 42 13.84 2.85 25.16
N TYR A 43 14.03 1.54 24.87
CA TYR A 43 15.33 1.02 24.44
C TYR A 43 15.84 1.57 23.11
N ARG A 44 14.93 2.12 22.30
CA ARG A 44 15.23 2.81 21.05
C ARG A 44 14.26 3.95 20.79
N ASP A 45 14.51 4.67 19.72
CA ASP A 45 13.51 5.55 19.12
C ASP A 45 12.67 4.75 18.13
N LEU A 46 11.42 5.17 17.93
CA LEU A 46 10.60 4.66 16.85
C LEU A 46 11.30 4.96 15.53
N GLU A 47 11.51 3.90 14.74
CA GLU A 47 12.27 4.00 13.50
C GLU A 47 11.51 4.80 12.44
N PHE A 48 12.18 5.80 11.86
CA PHE A 48 11.73 6.45 10.63
C PHE A 48 12.30 5.67 9.45
N GLY A 49 11.45 4.88 8.79
CA GLY A 49 11.81 4.08 7.62
C GLY A 49 11.70 4.84 6.31
N THR A 50 11.88 4.13 5.20
CA THR A 50 11.91 4.70 3.83
C THR A 50 10.56 5.22 3.31
N GLY A 51 9.50 5.19 4.13
CA GLY A 51 8.19 5.75 3.82
C GLY A 51 7.56 6.51 4.99
N GLY A 52 8.30 6.71 6.09
CA GLY A 52 7.80 7.32 7.33
C GLY A 52 7.89 6.40 8.56
N MET A 53 7.03 6.60 9.55
CA MET A 53 7.01 5.85 10.82
C MET A 53 5.75 5.01 10.96
N ARG A 54 5.86 3.89 11.67
CA ARG A 54 4.72 3.06 12.09
C ARG A 54 5.03 2.39 13.41
N GLY A 55 4.08 2.41 14.34
CA GLY A 55 4.30 1.80 15.64
C GLY A 55 3.03 1.74 16.49
N VAL A 56 3.13 1.01 17.60
CA VAL A 56 2.08 0.93 18.60
C VAL A 56 1.89 2.30 19.26
N ILE A 57 0.65 2.72 19.41
CA ILE A 57 0.25 3.95 20.09
C ILE A 57 0.55 3.79 21.58
N GLY A 58 1.21 4.79 22.18
CA GLY A 58 1.44 4.82 23.62
C GLY A 58 2.56 5.75 24.03
N GLY A 59 2.71 5.96 25.33
CA GLY A 59 3.79 6.79 25.86
C GLY A 59 5.16 6.13 25.69
N GLY A 60 6.16 6.87 25.20
CA GLY A 60 7.56 6.42 25.09
C GLY A 60 8.25 6.75 23.76
N THR A 61 9.57 6.66 23.70
CA THR A 61 10.33 7.03 22.47
C THR A 61 10.18 6.01 21.35
N ASN A 62 9.87 4.74 21.65
CA ASN A 62 9.62 3.64 20.71
C ASN A 62 8.10 3.39 20.50
N ARG A 63 7.30 4.46 20.53
CA ARG A 63 5.84 4.42 20.35
C ARG A 63 5.35 5.58 19.47
N MET A 64 4.18 5.41 18.86
CA MET A 64 3.48 6.51 18.19
C MET A 64 2.78 7.36 19.24
N ASN A 65 3.18 8.63 19.34
CA ASN A 65 2.61 9.63 20.24
C ASN A 65 2.90 11.06 19.73
N PRO A 66 2.31 12.10 20.33
CA PRO A 66 2.51 13.48 19.92
C PRO A 66 3.98 13.90 19.92
N PHE A 67 4.76 13.49 20.92
CA PHE A 67 6.19 13.79 20.97
C PHE A 67 6.97 13.19 19.77
N THR A 68 6.78 11.92 19.44
CA THR A 68 7.49 11.28 18.32
C THR A 68 7.06 11.84 16.96
N VAL A 69 5.77 12.17 16.79
CA VAL A 69 5.26 12.85 15.60
C VAL A 69 5.88 14.24 15.42
N ARG A 70 5.92 15.05 16.49
CA ARG A 70 6.55 16.37 16.44
C ARG A 70 8.04 16.29 16.11
N ARG A 71 8.75 15.34 16.70
CA ARG A 71 10.18 15.11 16.43
C ARG A 71 10.42 14.76 14.96
N ALA A 72 9.65 13.83 14.40
CA ALA A 72 9.75 13.44 13.01
C ALA A 72 9.43 14.61 12.06
N THR A 73 8.39 15.38 12.39
CA THR A 73 7.99 16.56 11.62
C THR A 73 9.05 17.66 11.66
N GLN A 74 9.71 17.85 12.80
CA GLN A 74 10.81 18.81 12.91
C GLN A 74 12.01 18.41 12.05
N GLY A 75 12.31 17.10 11.96
CA GLY A 75 13.32 16.57 11.05
C GLY A 75 12.95 16.78 9.59
N LEU A 76 11.69 16.51 9.22
CA LEU A 76 11.15 16.80 7.89
C LEU A 76 11.27 18.29 7.54
N ALA A 77 10.84 19.20 8.43
CA ALA A 77 10.94 20.64 8.22
C ALA A 77 12.40 21.10 8.03
N SER A 78 13.33 20.54 8.83
CA SER A 78 14.76 20.83 8.69
C SER A 78 15.34 20.33 7.37
N TYR A 79 14.94 19.14 6.91
CA TYR A 79 15.35 18.64 5.61
C TYR A 79 14.75 19.47 4.47
N LEU A 80 13.45 19.77 4.53
CA LEU A 80 12.72 20.52 3.52
C LEU A 80 13.36 21.89 3.28
N ARG A 81 13.73 22.62 4.34
CA ARG A 81 14.45 23.91 4.24
C ARG A 81 15.75 23.82 3.44
N LYS A 82 16.49 22.70 3.52
CA LYS A 82 17.73 22.49 2.74
C LYS A 82 17.47 22.31 1.26
N GLN A 83 16.26 21.89 0.87
CA GLN A 83 15.85 21.69 -0.52
C GLN A 83 15.38 23.00 -1.19
N LYS A 84 15.40 24.14 -0.48
CA LYS A 84 14.92 25.45 -0.98
C LYS A 84 13.47 25.36 -1.50
N PRO A 85 12.53 24.97 -0.63
CA PRO A 85 11.15 24.65 -1.00
C PRO A 85 10.35 25.94 -1.25
N ARG A 86 9.14 25.82 -1.79
CA ARG A 86 8.15 26.92 -1.76
C ARG A 86 7.64 27.18 -0.34
N GLY A 87 7.75 26.18 0.54
CA GLY A 87 7.31 26.23 1.92
C GLY A 87 5.83 25.88 2.06
N VAL A 88 5.33 24.91 1.29
CA VAL A 88 3.92 24.46 1.34
C VAL A 88 3.83 22.97 1.65
N ALA A 89 2.95 22.58 2.56
CA ALA A 89 2.68 21.18 2.93
C ALA A 89 1.18 20.87 2.95
N VAL A 90 0.82 19.60 2.77
CA VAL A 90 -0.56 19.10 2.91
C VAL A 90 -0.62 17.96 3.93
N ILE A 91 -1.64 17.92 4.78
CA ILE A 91 -1.83 16.87 5.78
C ILE A 91 -3.24 16.26 5.68
N ALA A 92 -3.29 14.93 5.60
CA ALA A 92 -4.50 14.13 5.72
C ALA A 92 -4.33 13.09 6.85
N TYR A 93 -5.42 12.43 7.23
CA TYR A 93 -5.40 11.40 8.26
C TYR A 93 -6.61 10.47 8.17
N ASP A 94 -6.46 9.25 8.68
CA ASP A 94 -7.50 8.22 8.71
C ASP A 94 -8.30 8.19 10.03
N SER A 95 -9.17 7.19 10.16
CA SER A 95 -10.08 7.00 11.31
C SER A 95 -9.41 6.47 12.58
N ARG A 96 -8.11 6.17 12.57
CA ARG A 96 -7.43 5.55 13.72
C ARG A 96 -7.40 6.47 14.93
N ARG A 97 -7.25 5.86 16.10
CA ARG A 97 -7.10 6.57 17.37
C ARG A 97 -5.95 7.57 17.28
N PHE A 98 -6.21 8.81 17.72
CA PHE A 98 -5.26 9.92 17.76
C PHE A 98 -4.76 10.41 16.38
N SER A 99 -5.33 9.93 15.26
CA SER A 99 -4.90 10.36 13.93
C SER A 99 -5.09 11.87 13.72
N ASP A 100 -6.19 12.42 14.21
CA ASP A 100 -6.49 13.85 14.22
C ASP A 100 -5.50 14.66 15.07
N ILE A 101 -5.17 14.16 16.26
CA ILE A 101 -4.20 14.76 17.18
C ILE A 101 -2.83 14.80 16.52
N PHE A 102 -2.35 13.67 16.00
CA PHE A 102 -1.05 13.59 15.34
C PHE A 102 -0.97 14.48 14.09
N ALA A 103 -2.05 14.59 13.32
CA ALA A 103 -2.11 15.48 12.17
C ALA A 103 -1.97 16.96 12.58
N ARG A 104 -2.66 17.38 13.65
CA ARG A 104 -2.56 18.73 14.22
C ARG A 104 -1.18 19.02 14.77
N GLU A 105 -0.56 18.07 15.46
CA GLU A 105 0.82 18.22 15.94
C GLU A 105 1.83 18.38 14.80
N ALA A 106 1.67 17.62 13.72
CA ALA A 106 2.49 17.81 12.52
C ALA A 106 2.25 19.19 11.89
N ALA A 107 0.99 19.65 11.79
CA ALA A 107 0.67 20.98 11.29
C ALA A 107 1.29 22.10 12.14
N ARG A 108 1.23 21.98 13.47
CA ARG A 108 1.83 22.93 14.41
C ARG A 108 3.32 23.06 14.19
N VAL A 109 4.03 21.94 14.03
CA VAL A 109 5.48 21.95 13.82
C VAL A 109 5.86 22.55 12.48
N LEU A 110 5.18 22.18 11.39
CA LEU A 110 5.45 22.75 10.06
C LEU A 110 5.17 24.26 10.04
N GLY A 111 4.01 24.69 10.53
CA GLY A 111 3.65 26.11 10.63
C GLY A 111 4.65 26.91 11.47
N SER A 112 5.10 26.35 12.60
CA SER A 112 6.13 26.98 13.45
C SER A 112 7.50 27.09 12.79
N ASN A 113 7.77 26.27 11.77
CA ASN A 113 8.98 26.33 10.96
C ASN A 113 8.82 27.20 9.70
N GLY A 114 7.72 27.97 9.58
CA GLY A 114 7.45 28.85 8.45
C GLY A 114 7.02 28.12 7.18
N ILE A 115 6.43 26.93 7.32
CA ILE A 115 5.89 26.14 6.21
C ILE A 115 4.37 26.26 6.26
N ARG A 116 3.78 26.89 5.23
CA ARG A 116 2.32 26.98 5.10
C ARG A 116 1.75 25.58 4.96
N THR A 117 0.87 25.20 5.86
CA THR A 117 0.36 23.84 5.98
C THR A 117 -1.14 23.82 5.76
N TYR A 118 -1.56 23.15 4.69
CA TYR A 118 -2.96 22.82 4.47
C TYR A 118 -3.29 21.51 5.19
N ILE A 119 -4.36 21.46 5.98
CA ILE A 119 -4.80 20.27 6.69
C ILE A 119 -6.28 20.04 6.44
N PHE A 120 -6.69 18.80 6.17
CA PHE A 120 -8.10 18.47 6.07
C PHE A 120 -8.79 18.56 7.43
N SER A 121 -10.01 19.12 7.51
CA SER A 121 -10.70 19.30 8.80
C SER A 121 -11.27 18.01 9.39
N THR A 122 -11.48 17.01 8.53
CA THR A 122 -11.94 15.65 8.85
C THR A 122 -11.20 14.62 7.98
N LEU A 123 -11.45 13.33 8.22
CA LEU A 123 -10.71 12.20 7.67
C LEU A 123 -10.74 12.16 6.13
N ARG A 124 -9.56 12.17 5.48
CA ARG A 124 -9.42 12.00 4.01
C ARG A 124 -8.45 10.85 3.69
N PRO A 125 -8.72 10.07 2.65
CA PRO A 125 -7.92 8.91 2.27
C PRO A 125 -6.55 9.32 1.69
N THR A 126 -5.62 8.37 1.68
CA THR A 126 -4.28 8.49 1.08
C THR A 126 -4.29 9.03 -0.37
N PRO A 127 -5.12 8.54 -1.31
CA PRO A 127 -5.16 9.09 -2.66
C PRO A 127 -5.58 10.57 -2.73
N MET A 128 -6.44 11.04 -1.82
CA MET A 128 -6.81 12.47 -1.77
C MET A 128 -5.65 13.34 -1.26
N LEU A 129 -4.81 12.85 -0.34
CA LEU A 129 -3.56 13.54 0.01
C LEU A 129 -2.65 13.64 -1.22
N SER A 130 -2.39 12.51 -1.89
CA SER A 130 -1.50 12.45 -3.04
C SER A 130 -1.92 13.43 -4.15
N PHE A 131 -3.23 13.47 -4.44
CA PHE A 131 -3.81 14.46 -5.35
C PHE A 131 -3.67 15.90 -4.84
N ALA A 132 -4.00 16.17 -3.58
CA ALA A 132 -3.98 17.51 -3.00
C ALA A 132 -2.57 18.13 -2.99
N VAL A 133 -1.54 17.33 -2.74
CA VAL A 133 -0.14 17.77 -2.82
C VAL A 133 0.17 18.36 -4.20
N ARG A 134 -0.27 17.67 -5.28
CA ARG A 134 -0.07 18.13 -6.65
C ARG A 134 -0.95 19.34 -6.99
N LEU A 135 -2.24 19.27 -6.64
CA LEU A 135 -3.22 20.33 -6.90
C LEU A 135 -2.78 21.66 -6.27
N LEU A 136 -2.34 21.62 -5.01
CA LEU A 136 -1.91 22.79 -4.24
C LEU A 136 -0.44 23.13 -4.45
N ARG A 137 0.27 22.38 -5.32
CA ARG A 137 1.69 22.55 -5.64
C ARG A 137 2.59 22.56 -4.39
N ALA A 138 2.21 21.74 -3.41
CA ALA A 138 2.94 21.59 -2.16
C ALA A 138 4.29 20.91 -2.38
N ASP A 139 5.24 21.17 -1.49
CA ASP A 139 6.57 20.57 -1.55
C ASP A 139 6.60 19.18 -0.86
N THR A 140 5.65 18.93 0.05
CA THR A 140 5.54 17.68 0.80
C THR A 140 4.10 17.42 1.26
N GLY A 141 3.82 16.17 1.60
CA GLY A 141 2.57 15.76 2.22
C GLY A 141 2.79 14.80 3.39
N ILE A 142 1.85 14.76 4.33
CA ILE A 142 1.82 13.80 5.44
C ILE A 142 0.44 13.16 5.49
N VAL A 143 0.36 11.83 5.51
CA VAL A 143 -0.87 11.13 5.93
C VAL A 143 -0.60 10.39 7.23
N ILE A 144 -1.44 10.64 8.23
CA ILE A 144 -1.43 9.90 9.48
C ILE A 144 -2.32 8.67 9.32
N THR A 145 -1.68 7.51 9.20
CA THR A 145 -2.36 6.22 9.02
C THR A 145 -1.38 5.05 9.16
N ALA A 146 -1.87 3.93 9.68
CA ALA A 146 -1.21 2.63 9.57
C ALA A 146 -1.91 1.68 8.57
N SER A 147 -2.70 2.20 7.62
CA SER A 147 -3.42 1.44 6.59
C SER A 147 -4.26 0.31 7.19
N HIS A 148 -3.94 -0.95 6.93
CA HIS A 148 -4.68 -2.14 7.37
C HIS A 148 -4.20 -2.74 8.70
N ASN A 149 -3.26 -2.10 9.42
CA ASN A 149 -2.75 -2.63 10.69
C ASN A 149 -3.83 -2.71 11.80
N PRO A 150 -3.60 -3.47 12.88
CA PRO A 150 -4.51 -3.50 14.04
C PRO A 150 -4.78 -2.13 14.69
N PRO A 151 -5.85 -2.00 15.49
CA PRO A 151 -6.25 -0.75 16.16
C PRO A 151 -5.18 -0.06 17.01
N GLU A 152 -4.30 -0.83 17.63
CA GLU A 152 -3.23 -0.34 18.50
C GLU A 152 -2.09 0.34 17.73
N TYR A 153 -2.07 0.22 16.40
CA TYR A 153 -1.06 0.86 15.55
C TYR A 153 -1.58 2.17 14.95
N ASN A 154 -0.66 3.14 14.85
CA ASN A 154 -0.80 4.28 13.95
C ASN A 154 0.50 4.48 13.16
N GLY A 155 0.49 5.41 12.22
CA GLY A 155 1.63 5.69 11.36
C GLY A 155 1.65 7.12 10.85
N TYR A 156 2.80 7.50 10.32
CA TYR A 156 3.09 8.81 9.77
C TYR A 156 3.79 8.54 8.44
N LYS A 157 3.09 8.70 7.31
CA LYS A 157 3.68 8.49 5.97
C LYS A 157 4.03 9.86 5.36
N VAL A 158 5.17 9.95 4.67
CA VAL A 158 5.61 11.21 4.03
C VAL A 158 5.61 11.09 2.52
N TYR A 159 5.11 12.17 1.89
CA TYR A 159 4.97 12.35 0.46
C TYR A 159 5.81 13.55 0.01
N TRP A 160 6.24 13.53 -1.25
CA TRP A 160 7.02 14.61 -1.84
C TRP A 160 6.19 15.43 -2.84
N ALA A 161 6.81 16.45 -3.44
CA ALA A 161 6.14 17.44 -4.29
C ALA A 161 5.45 16.86 -5.54
N ASP A 162 5.84 15.66 -5.96
CA ASP A 162 5.20 14.93 -7.05
C ASP A 162 3.88 14.27 -6.63
N GLY A 163 3.58 14.20 -5.33
CA GLY A 163 2.44 13.51 -4.75
C GLY A 163 2.71 12.03 -4.44
N ALA A 164 3.93 11.52 -4.66
CA ALA A 164 4.30 10.14 -4.37
C ALA A 164 4.89 10.02 -2.95
N GLN A 165 4.82 8.83 -2.36
CA GLN A 165 5.56 8.55 -1.13
C GLN A 165 7.07 8.67 -1.40
N ILE A 166 7.83 9.17 -0.42
CA ILE A 166 9.26 9.46 -0.56
C ILE A 166 10.10 8.25 -0.99
N VAL A 167 11.03 8.51 -1.91
CA VAL A 167 12.08 7.60 -2.39
C VAL A 167 13.45 8.27 -2.22
N PRO A 168 14.58 7.56 -2.41
CA PRO A 168 15.88 8.19 -2.44
C PRO A 168 15.96 9.33 -3.48
N PRO A 169 16.65 10.44 -3.16
CA PRO A 169 17.45 10.69 -1.96
C PRO A 169 16.68 11.28 -0.76
N HIS A 170 15.40 11.61 -0.91
CA HIS A 170 14.62 12.32 0.11
C HIS A 170 14.42 11.52 1.39
N ASP A 171 14.17 10.22 1.27
CA ASP A 171 14.03 9.32 2.41
C ASP A 171 15.25 9.35 3.36
N ARG A 172 16.46 9.14 2.81
CA ARG A 172 17.72 9.16 3.57
C ARG A 172 17.99 10.53 4.19
N GLY A 173 17.70 11.59 3.43
CA GLY A 173 17.87 12.96 3.92
C GLY A 173 16.98 13.27 5.11
N ILE A 174 15.71 12.87 5.06
CA ILE A 174 14.77 13.05 6.17
C ILE A 174 15.19 12.22 7.39
N ILE A 175 15.54 10.94 7.20
CA ILE A 175 16.02 10.06 8.28
C ILE A 175 17.20 10.68 9.02
N GLN A 176 18.17 11.22 8.30
CA GLN A 176 19.33 11.89 8.89
C GLN A 176 18.95 13.13 9.70
N GLU A 177 18.00 13.93 9.23
CA GLU A 177 17.55 15.12 9.97
C GLU A 177 16.69 14.76 11.19
N VAL A 178 15.82 13.76 11.09
CA VAL A 178 15.04 13.24 12.24
C VAL A 178 15.97 12.73 13.34
N GLY A 179 17.03 12.00 12.97
CA GLY A 179 18.04 11.50 13.91
C GLY A 179 18.79 12.60 14.68
N LYS A 180 18.86 13.83 14.13
CA LYS A 180 19.49 14.99 14.79
C LYS A 180 18.57 15.71 15.78
N VAL A 181 17.26 15.47 15.73
CA VAL A 181 16.31 16.16 16.61
C VAL A 181 16.33 15.50 17.99
N THR A 182 16.95 16.18 18.96
CA THR A 182 16.97 15.78 20.38
C THR A 182 16.20 16.78 21.26
N THR A 183 16.27 18.06 20.93
CA THR A 183 15.59 19.19 21.60
C THR A 183 15.23 20.26 20.55
N GLY A 184 14.54 21.33 20.95
CA GLY A 184 14.31 22.49 20.08
C GLY A 184 13.24 22.28 19.01
N ILE A 185 12.24 21.43 19.28
CA ILE A 185 11.05 21.28 18.44
C ILE A 185 10.24 22.57 18.54
N LEU A 186 10.05 23.27 17.43
CA LEU A 186 9.18 24.44 17.35
C LEU A 186 7.72 23.97 17.23
N CYS A 187 6.86 24.35 18.17
CA CYS A 187 5.46 23.91 18.20
C CYS A 187 4.54 24.95 18.84
N ARG A 188 4.31 26.06 18.15
CA ARG A 188 3.37 27.12 18.56
C ARG A 188 1.94 26.57 18.73
N PRO A 189 1.08 27.24 19.51
CA PRO A 189 -0.34 26.93 19.59
C PRO A 189 -0.99 26.94 18.20
N LEU A 190 -1.94 26.03 17.98
CA LEU A 190 -2.57 25.86 16.68
C LEU A 190 -3.37 27.11 16.29
N GLU A 191 -4.08 27.70 17.25
CA GLU A 191 -4.93 28.87 17.07
C GLU A 191 -4.14 30.09 16.57
N GLU A 192 -2.92 30.28 17.08
CA GLU A 192 -2.03 31.34 16.60
C GLU A 192 -1.57 31.09 15.16
N LEU A 193 -1.22 29.85 14.84
CA LEU A 193 -0.76 29.48 13.49
C LEU A 193 -1.89 29.57 12.46
N GLU A 194 -3.12 29.26 12.86
CA GLU A 194 -4.32 29.47 12.05
C GLU A 194 -4.54 30.96 11.80
N SER A 195 -4.52 31.78 12.86
CA SER A 195 -4.70 33.24 12.76
C SER A 195 -3.63 33.89 11.89
N ASP A 196 -2.39 33.40 11.95
CA ASP A 196 -1.27 33.89 11.13
C ASP A 196 -1.31 33.38 9.67
N GLY A 197 -2.22 32.45 9.34
CA GLY A 197 -2.29 31.82 8.02
C GLY A 197 -1.15 30.83 7.72
N TRP A 198 -0.47 30.34 8.76
CA TRP A 198 0.52 29.26 8.65
C TRP A 198 -0.13 27.89 8.60
N VAL A 199 -1.26 27.70 9.27
CA VAL A 199 -2.09 26.50 9.17
C VAL A 199 -3.43 26.88 8.58
N CYS A 200 -3.87 26.16 7.54
CA CYS A 200 -5.09 26.45 6.80
C CYS A 200 -5.92 25.16 6.65
N PHE A 201 -7.18 25.18 7.07
CA PHE A 201 -8.08 24.05 6.85
C PHE A 201 -8.60 24.06 5.41
N ILE A 202 -8.56 22.89 4.76
CA ILE A 202 -9.05 22.67 3.40
C ILE A 202 -10.08 21.55 3.40
N ASP A 203 -11.09 21.63 2.53
CA ASP A 203 -12.12 20.60 2.40
C ASP A 203 -12.69 20.60 0.98
N ARG A 204 -13.84 21.26 0.79
CA ARG A 204 -14.72 21.09 -0.36
C ARG A 204 -14.06 21.38 -1.70
N GLU A 205 -13.22 22.41 -1.79
CA GLU A 205 -12.58 22.78 -3.05
C GLU A 205 -11.65 21.68 -3.57
N VAL A 206 -10.94 21.02 -2.65
CA VAL A 206 -10.04 19.91 -2.96
C VAL A 206 -10.84 18.62 -3.18
N ASP A 207 -11.84 18.36 -2.33
CA ASP A 207 -12.75 17.21 -2.46
C ASP A 207 -13.43 17.21 -3.84
N GLU A 208 -14.00 18.35 -4.25
CA GLU A 208 -14.67 18.51 -5.55
C GLU A 208 -13.71 18.37 -6.74
N ALA A 209 -12.48 18.88 -6.62
CA ALA A 209 -11.47 18.70 -7.65
C ALA A 209 -11.05 17.24 -7.79
N TYR A 210 -10.93 16.53 -6.67
CA TYR A 210 -10.64 15.10 -6.66
C TYR A 210 -11.78 14.28 -7.28
N PHE A 211 -13.03 14.53 -6.89
CA PHE A 211 -14.17 13.80 -7.45
C PHE A 211 -14.29 13.97 -8.96
N ARG A 212 -14.10 15.20 -9.46
CA ARG A 212 -14.03 15.44 -10.92
C ARG A 212 -12.89 14.68 -11.58
N MET A 213 -11.71 14.63 -10.96
CA MET A 213 -10.59 13.83 -11.47
C MET A 213 -10.97 12.36 -11.56
N VAL A 214 -11.60 11.79 -10.53
CA VAL A 214 -12.06 10.39 -10.56
C VAL A 214 -13.09 10.17 -11.68
N GLU A 215 -14.05 11.07 -11.84
CA GLU A 215 -15.04 11.00 -12.95
C GLU A 215 -14.36 11.00 -14.33
N THR A 216 -13.22 11.69 -14.50
CA THR A 216 -12.47 11.66 -15.77
C THR A 216 -11.79 10.33 -16.08
N THR A 217 -11.73 9.40 -15.13
CA THR A 217 -11.16 8.05 -15.33
C THR A 217 -12.11 7.09 -16.04
N VAL A 218 -13.41 7.42 -16.08
CA VAL A 218 -14.47 6.67 -16.77
C VAL A 218 -14.16 6.59 -18.27
N LEU A 219 -14.05 5.37 -18.82
CA LEU A 219 -13.69 5.16 -20.23
C LEU A 219 -14.91 5.00 -21.13
N ARG A 220 -16.07 4.63 -20.56
CA ARG A 220 -17.34 4.38 -21.24
C ARG A 220 -18.49 5.09 -20.53
N PRO A 221 -18.55 6.43 -20.57
CA PRO A 221 -19.54 7.21 -19.82
C PRO A 221 -20.99 6.85 -20.15
N ASN A 222 -21.28 6.43 -21.39
CA ASN A 222 -22.63 6.00 -21.78
C ASN A 222 -23.14 4.78 -20.98
N LEU A 223 -22.25 3.88 -20.55
CA LEU A 223 -22.65 2.73 -19.72
C LEU A 223 -23.21 3.19 -18.37
N PHE A 224 -22.63 4.22 -17.75
CA PHE A 224 -23.19 4.77 -16.52
C PHE A 224 -24.54 5.47 -16.78
N LEU A 225 -24.64 6.24 -17.87
CA LEU A 225 -25.88 6.93 -18.21
C LEU A 225 -27.06 5.97 -18.46
N GLU A 226 -26.79 4.83 -19.09
CA GLU A 226 -27.81 3.86 -19.49
C GLU A 226 -28.08 2.81 -18.40
N GLU A 227 -27.04 2.34 -17.71
CA GLU A 227 -27.10 1.11 -16.90
C GLU A 227 -26.69 1.30 -15.43
N ALA A 228 -26.30 2.49 -14.95
CA ALA A 228 -25.87 2.65 -13.55
C ALA A 228 -26.96 2.28 -12.52
N SER A 229 -28.23 2.46 -12.88
CA SER A 229 -29.37 2.10 -12.01
C SER A 229 -29.62 0.60 -11.90
N THR A 230 -29.05 -0.20 -12.81
CA THR A 230 -29.27 -1.65 -12.87
C THR A 230 -28.19 -2.43 -12.13
N VAL A 231 -27.08 -1.81 -11.73
CA VAL A 231 -26.02 -2.45 -10.91
C VAL A 231 -26.26 -2.24 -9.42
N LYS A 232 -26.15 -3.32 -8.65
CA LYS A 232 -26.25 -3.33 -7.20
C LYS A 232 -24.86 -3.51 -6.60
N VAL A 233 -24.40 -2.50 -5.88
CA VAL A 233 -23.08 -2.50 -5.26
C VAL A 233 -23.25 -2.51 -3.74
N VAL A 234 -22.66 -3.48 -3.07
CA VAL A 234 -22.45 -3.45 -1.63
C VAL A 234 -21.02 -3.00 -1.34
N TYR A 235 -20.87 -2.12 -0.36
CA TYR A 235 -19.58 -1.53 -0.01
C TYR A 235 -19.30 -1.58 1.48
N THR A 236 -18.05 -1.85 1.86
CA THR A 236 -17.58 -1.62 3.22
C THR A 236 -16.30 -0.77 3.26
N PRO A 237 -16.28 0.33 4.02
CA PRO A 237 -15.09 1.12 4.23
C PRO A 237 -14.21 0.54 5.36
N LEU A 238 -14.66 -0.53 6.03
CA LEU A 238 -14.04 -1.10 7.24
C LEU A 238 -13.78 -0.03 8.33
N HIS A 239 -14.79 0.81 8.60
CA HIS A 239 -14.69 1.98 9.49
C HIS A 239 -13.67 3.04 9.05
N GLY A 240 -13.32 3.04 7.75
CA GLY A 240 -12.29 3.87 7.15
C GLY A 240 -12.78 5.16 6.50
N THR A 241 -11.84 5.81 5.82
CA THR A 241 -12.01 7.06 5.08
C THR A 241 -12.78 6.90 3.77
N GLY A 242 -12.87 5.69 3.23
CA GLY A 242 -13.42 5.44 1.90
C GLY A 242 -14.92 5.73 1.74
N THR A 243 -15.70 5.75 2.85
CA THR A 243 -17.14 6.02 2.84
C THR A 243 -17.49 7.28 2.04
N TYR A 244 -16.88 8.40 2.39
CA TYR A 244 -17.19 9.70 1.80
C TYR A 244 -16.87 9.77 0.30
N PRO A 245 -15.63 9.50 -0.16
CA PRO A 245 -15.28 9.62 -1.57
C PRO A 245 -15.94 8.55 -2.45
N VAL A 246 -16.01 7.29 -2.01
CA VAL A 246 -16.58 6.19 -2.83
C VAL A 246 -18.08 6.39 -3.02
N GLU A 247 -18.84 6.65 -1.94
CA GLU A 247 -20.29 6.91 -2.05
C GLU A 247 -20.54 8.16 -2.91
N THR A 248 -19.74 9.22 -2.75
CA THR A 248 -19.95 10.47 -3.47
C THR A 248 -19.76 10.30 -4.97
N VAL A 249 -18.66 9.72 -5.42
CA VAL A 249 -18.38 9.59 -6.86
C VAL A 249 -19.32 8.59 -7.52
N LEU A 250 -19.56 7.43 -6.90
CA LEU A 250 -20.49 6.44 -7.47
C LEU A 250 -21.93 7.00 -7.56
N LYS A 251 -22.37 7.77 -6.56
CA LYS A 251 -23.67 8.45 -6.61
C LYS A 251 -23.75 9.48 -7.74
N ARG A 252 -22.68 10.24 -8.01
CA ARG A 252 -22.63 11.19 -9.14
C ARG A 252 -22.73 10.50 -10.49
N LEU A 253 -22.19 9.29 -10.58
CA LEU A 253 -22.28 8.41 -11.74
C LEU A 253 -23.60 7.61 -11.80
N GLY A 254 -24.56 7.90 -10.92
CA GLY A 254 -25.89 7.27 -10.93
C GLY A 254 -25.95 5.88 -10.27
N VAL A 255 -24.87 5.41 -9.65
CA VAL A 255 -24.79 4.10 -9.01
C VAL A 255 -25.29 4.19 -7.57
N SER A 256 -26.22 3.31 -7.20
CA SER A 256 -26.65 3.17 -5.81
C SER A 256 -25.73 2.21 -5.06
N VAL A 257 -25.11 2.70 -3.99
CA VAL A 257 -24.24 1.90 -3.12
C VAL A 257 -24.93 1.60 -1.81
N GLN A 258 -24.96 0.34 -1.42
CA GLN A 258 -25.43 -0.13 -0.12
C GLN A 258 -24.23 -0.37 0.79
N THR A 259 -23.93 0.60 1.64
CA THR A 259 -22.78 0.52 2.54
C THR A 259 -23.15 -0.26 3.80
N VAL A 260 -22.31 -1.22 4.20
CA VAL A 260 -22.51 -2.06 5.40
C VAL A 260 -22.75 -1.18 6.63
N PRO A 261 -23.96 -1.18 7.22
CA PRO A 261 -24.31 -0.20 8.26
C PRO A 261 -23.40 -0.24 9.48
N ALA A 262 -23.02 -1.45 9.92
CA ALA A 262 -22.15 -1.67 11.08
C ALA A 262 -20.71 -1.17 10.87
N GLN A 263 -20.26 -1.01 9.62
CA GLN A 263 -18.91 -0.61 9.26
C GLN A 263 -18.83 0.78 8.63
N ARG A 264 -19.97 1.45 8.41
CA ARG A 264 -20.05 2.72 7.68
C ARG A 264 -19.39 3.90 8.39
N MET A 265 -19.61 4.00 9.71
CA MET A 265 -19.11 5.11 10.52
C MET A 265 -17.64 4.89 10.91
N PRO A 266 -16.81 5.95 10.88
CA PRO A 266 -15.42 5.85 11.32
C PRO A 266 -15.30 5.43 12.80
N ASP A 267 -14.47 4.42 13.04
CA ASP A 267 -14.11 3.95 14.38
C ASP A 267 -12.71 3.32 14.35
N GLY A 268 -11.74 4.00 14.97
CA GLY A 268 -10.35 3.56 15.03
C GLY A 268 -10.09 2.32 15.89
N ASN A 269 -11.11 1.76 16.56
CA ASN A 269 -11.04 0.46 17.22
C ASN A 269 -11.40 -0.71 16.30
N PHE A 270 -11.94 -0.42 15.11
CA PHE A 270 -12.36 -1.42 14.12
C PHE A 270 -13.22 -2.55 14.74
N PRO A 271 -14.30 -2.24 15.49
CA PRO A 271 -14.96 -3.18 16.41
C PRO A 271 -15.55 -4.43 15.75
N THR A 272 -15.72 -4.43 14.43
CA THR A 272 -16.29 -5.55 13.67
C THR A 272 -15.23 -6.48 13.07
N VAL A 273 -13.95 -6.10 13.08
CA VAL A 273 -12.87 -6.85 12.41
C VAL A 273 -11.59 -6.83 13.22
N LYS A 274 -10.86 -7.95 13.22
CA LYS A 274 -9.54 -8.02 13.87
C LYS A 274 -8.47 -7.24 13.11
N TYR A 275 -8.51 -7.34 11.79
CA TYR A 275 -7.62 -6.65 10.86
C TYR A 275 -8.50 -5.97 9.80
N PRO A 276 -8.48 -4.63 9.68
CA PRO A 276 -9.25 -3.92 8.67
C PRO A 276 -8.54 -4.01 7.30
N ASN A 277 -8.40 -5.22 6.78
CA ASN A 277 -7.69 -5.52 5.55
C ASN A 277 -8.65 -6.18 4.55
N PRO A 278 -9.00 -5.54 3.41
CA PRO A 278 -9.95 -6.11 2.45
C PRO A 278 -9.40 -7.33 1.69
N GLU A 279 -8.13 -7.69 1.90
CA GLU A 279 -7.54 -8.94 1.41
C GLU A 279 -8.02 -10.17 2.21
N GLU A 280 -8.45 -9.96 3.45
CA GLU A 280 -8.89 -11.03 4.35
C GLU A 280 -10.39 -11.28 4.16
N ALA A 281 -10.76 -12.51 3.82
CA ALA A 281 -12.16 -12.88 3.64
C ALA A 281 -13.02 -12.58 4.89
N GLU A 282 -12.45 -12.75 6.08
CA GLU A 282 -13.11 -12.42 7.36
C GLU A 282 -13.48 -10.93 7.47
N ALA A 283 -12.65 -10.02 6.95
CA ALA A 283 -12.93 -8.59 7.01
C ALA A 283 -14.14 -8.19 6.14
N LEU A 284 -14.36 -8.92 5.04
CA LEU A 284 -15.47 -8.69 4.11
C LEU A 284 -16.74 -9.47 4.44
N HIS A 285 -16.74 -10.32 5.49
CA HIS A 285 -17.86 -11.18 5.86
C HIS A 285 -19.21 -10.45 5.89
N LEU A 286 -19.32 -9.33 6.62
CA LEU A 286 -20.57 -8.57 6.72
C LEU A 286 -21.02 -7.98 5.38
N ALA A 287 -20.07 -7.64 4.51
CA ALA A 287 -20.35 -7.14 3.17
C ALA A 287 -20.82 -8.26 2.23
N LEU A 288 -20.25 -9.47 2.37
CA LEU A 288 -20.66 -10.66 1.62
C LEU A 288 -22.07 -11.15 2.04
N GLU A 289 -22.38 -11.12 3.33
CA GLU A 289 -23.73 -11.42 3.84
C GLU A 289 -24.76 -10.44 3.27
N LEU A 290 -24.50 -9.14 3.38
CA LEU A 290 -25.37 -8.09 2.82
C LEU A 290 -25.48 -8.20 1.29
N GLY A 291 -24.37 -8.51 0.62
CA GLY A 291 -24.34 -8.77 -0.83
C GLY A 291 -25.25 -9.93 -1.21
N THR A 292 -25.24 -11.00 -0.42
CA THR A 292 -26.09 -12.18 -0.64
C THR A 292 -27.56 -11.85 -0.41
N GLU A 293 -27.88 -11.14 0.68
CA GLU A 293 -29.24 -10.70 1.00
C GLU A 293 -29.84 -9.83 -0.12
N LEU A 294 -29.06 -8.89 -0.64
CA LEU A 294 -29.51 -7.93 -1.66
C LEU A 294 -29.39 -8.45 -3.10
N ASN A 295 -28.81 -9.63 -3.29
CA ASN A 295 -28.40 -10.16 -4.60
C ASN A 295 -27.58 -9.10 -5.35
N ALA A 296 -26.50 -8.63 -4.73
CA ALA A 296 -25.61 -7.63 -5.29
C ALA A 296 -24.78 -8.20 -6.45
N ASP A 297 -24.46 -7.37 -7.44
CA ASP A 297 -23.54 -7.73 -8.53
C ASP A 297 -22.08 -7.69 -8.05
N LEU A 298 -21.78 -6.74 -7.16
CA LEU A 298 -20.44 -6.49 -6.61
C LEU A 298 -20.50 -6.28 -5.10
N VAL A 299 -19.53 -6.88 -4.40
CA VAL A 299 -19.18 -6.53 -3.03
C VAL A 299 -17.77 -5.94 -3.06
N MET A 300 -17.61 -4.71 -2.60
CA MET A 300 -16.33 -4.00 -2.55
C MET A 300 -15.96 -3.65 -1.12
N GLY A 301 -14.67 -3.63 -0.81
CA GLY A 301 -14.18 -3.14 0.47
C GLY A 301 -12.86 -2.41 0.35
N THR A 302 -12.68 -1.36 1.13
CA THR A 302 -11.41 -0.64 1.23
C THR A 302 -10.82 -0.74 2.62
N ASP A 303 -9.49 -0.62 2.72
CA ASP A 303 -8.81 -0.45 4.00
C ASP A 303 -9.02 0.98 4.58
N PRO A 304 -8.64 1.24 5.84
CA PRO A 304 -8.95 2.49 6.53
C PRO A 304 -8.49 3.78 5.85
N ASP A 305 -7.38 3.78 5.11
CA ASP A 305 -6.90 4.94 4.33
C ASP A 305 -7.25 4.88 2.84
N ALA A 306 -8.08 3.91 2.44
CA ALA A 306 -8.61 3.68 1.10
C ALA A 306 -7.53 3.70 0.01
N ASP A 307 -6.39 3.05 0.30
CA ASP A 307 -5.32 2.80 -0.66
C ASP A 307 -5.35 1.34 -1.18
N ARG A 308 -6.26 0.50 -0.65
CA ARG A 308 -6.52 -0.86 -1.15
C ARG A 308 -7.99 -1.09 -1.50
N LEU A 309 -8.24 -1.92 -2.50
CA LEU A 309 -9.60 -2.32 -2.92
C LEU A 309 -9.73 -3.83 -3.06
N GLY A 310 -10.48 -4.46 -2.15
CA GLY A 310 -10.96 -5.84 -2.28
C GLY A 310 -12.31 -5.88 -3.00
N VAL A 311 -12.50 -6.89 -3.85
CA VAL A 311 -13.73 -7.09 -4.62
C VAL A 311 -14.11 -8.56 -4.61
N ALA A 312 -15.35 -8.85 -4.26
CA ALA A 312 -15.97 -10.13 -4.53
C ALA A 312 -17.05 -9.98 -5.61
N VAL A 313 -17.07 -10.94 -6.52
CA VAL A 313 -17.97 -10.96 -7.68
C VAL A 313 -18.92 -12.14 -7.57
N GLU A 314 -20.14 -11.97 -8.05
CA GLU A 314 -21.13 -13.05 -8.10
C GLU A 314 -20.78 -14.05 -9.23
N ASP A 315 -20.79 -15.34 -8.90
CA ASP A 315 -20.78 -16.45 -9.84
C ASP A 315 -21.71 -17.56 -9.34
N LYS A 316 -22.76 -17.86 -10.13
CA LYS A 316 -23.67 -19.01 -9.91
C LYS A 316 -24.29 -19.08 -8.51
N GLY A 317 -24.73 -17.94 -7.99
CA GLY A 317 -25.36 -17.76 -6.69
C GLY A 317 -24.40 -17.65 -5.52
N LYS A 318 -23.08 -17.50 -5.77
CA LYS A 318 -22.06 -17.37 -4.71
C LYS A 318 -21.10 -16.23 -5.02
N PHE A 319 -20.64 -15.55 -3.98
CA PHE A 319 -19.56 -14.58 -4.11
C PHE A 319 -18.19 -15.27 -4.13
N VAL A 320 -17.37 -14.89 -5.10
CA VAL A 320 -15.96 -15.27 -5.19
C VAL A 320 -15.13 -14.02 -4.90
N LEU A 321 -14.38 -14.05 -3.80
CA LEU A 321 -13.41 -13.01 -3.47
C LEU A 321 -12.22 -13.11 -4.44
N LEU A 322 -11.97 -12.04 -5.19
CA LEU A 322 -10.84 -11.95 -6.10
C LEU A 322 -9.59 -11.58 -5.34
N THR A 323 -8.46 -12.21 -5.70
CA THR A 323 -7.15 -11.77 -5.19
C THR A 323 -6.74 -10.43 -5.80
N GLY A 324 -5.80 -9.75 -5.15
CA GLY A 324 -5.27 -8.48 -5.66
C GLY A 324 -4.68 -8.60 -7.07
N ASN A 325 -4.01 -9.72 -7.37
CA ASN A 325 -3.53 -10.04 -8.71
C ASN A 325 -4.68 -10.23 -9.71
N GLN A 326 -5.73 -10.97 -9.35
CA GLN A 326 -6.86 -11.26 -10.24
C GLN A 326 -7.63 -9.99 -10.62
N LEU A 327 -7.96 -9.15 -9.64
CA LEU A 327 -8.62 -7.87 -9.91
C LEU A 327 -7.70 -6.94 -10.71
N GLY A 328 -6.40 -6.91 -10.40
CA GLY A 328 -5.43 -6.14 -11.18
C GLY A 328 -5.38 -6.55 -12.65
N CYS A 329 -5.37 -7.86 -12.94
CA CYS A 329 -5.42 -8.38 -14.31
C CYS A 329 -6.73 -8.02 -15.03
N LEU A 330 -7.87 -8.07 -14.34
CA LEU A 330 -9.16 -7.69 -14.91
C LEU A 330 -9.21 -6.19 -15.24
N LEU A 331 -8.75 -5.33 -14.32
CA LEU A 331 -8.66 -3.88 -14.54
C LEU A 331 -7.73 -3.55 -15.71
N GLU A 332 -6.55 -4.16 -15.76
CA GLU A 332 -5.60 -4.00 -16.85
C GLU A 332 -6.20 -4.40 -18.20
N ASP A 333 -6.77 -5.60 -18.29
CA ASP A 333 -7.41 -6.11 -19.50
C ASP A 333 -8.54 -5.18 -19.96
N TYR A 334 -9.40 -4.74 -19.03
CA TYR A 334 -10.51 -3.84 -19.35
C TYR A 334 -10.04 -2.47 -19.87
N ILE A 335 -9.03 -1.87 -19.22
CA ILE A 335 -8.48 -0.57 -19.64
C ILE A 335 -7.82 -0.68 -21.02
N LEU A 336 -6.99 -1.70 -21.23
CA LEU A 336 -6.28 -1.90 -22.50
C LEU A 336 -7.24 -2.23 -23.65
N SER A 337 -8.20 -3.16 -23.44
CA SER A 337 -9.21 -3.50 -24.44
C SER A 337 -10.08 -2.30 -24.80
N THR A 338 -10.61 -1.58 -23.82
CA THR A 338 -11.46 -0.41 -24.06
C THR A 338 -10.73 0.71 -24.79
N ARG A 339 -9.48 0.99 -24.43
CA ARG A 339 -8.66 1.98 -25.13
C ARG A 339 -8.33 1.55 -26.56
N LYS A 340 -8.08 0.26 -26.78
CA LYS A 340 -7.84 -0.30 -28.12
C LYS A 340 -9.08 -0.20 -29.00
N GLU A 341 -10.24 -0.60 -28.48
CA GLU A 341 -11.53 -0.53 -29.18
C GLU A 341 -11.93 0.91 -29.54
N SER A 342 -11.69 1.86 -28.64
CA SER A 342 -11.98 3.29 -28.86
C SER A 342 -10.91 4.03 -29.66
N GLY A 343 -9.79 3.39 -30.01
CA GLY A 343 -8.66 4.04 -30.69
C GLY A 343 -7.90 5.06 -29.83
N THR A 344 -8.05 5.00 -28.50
CA THR A 344 -7.40 5.90 -27.52
C THR A 344 -6.21 5.28 -26.80
N LEU A 345 -5.82 4.06 -27.17
CA LEU A 345 -4.62 3.41 -26.63
C LEU A 345 -3.38 4.19 -27.08
N PRO A 346 -2.50 4.62 -26.14
CA PRO A 346 -1.23 5.26 -26.47
C PRO A 346 -0.38 4.47 -27.46
N ARG A 347 0.49 5.15 -28.20
CA ARG A 347 1.41 4.51 -29.15
C ARG A 347 2.43 3.59 -28.47
N LYS A 348 2.92 3.96 -27.29
CA LYS A 348 3.81 3.14 -26.45
C LYS A 348 3.19 3.00 -25.05
N PRO A 349 2.11 2.21 -24.91
CA PRO A 349 1.42 2.06 -23.65
C PRO A 349 2.28 1.28 -22.67
N VAL A 350 2.30 1.71 -21.41
CA VAL A 350 3.06 1.06 -20.34
C VAL A 350 2.17 0.70 -19.17
N ILE A 351 2.32 -0.56 -18.74
CA ILE A 351 1.84 -1.08 -17.49
C ILE A 351 3.03 -1.19 -16.53
N ILE A 352 2.84 -0.84 -15.27
CA ILE A 352 3.88 -0.93 -14.25
C ILE A 352 3.40 -1.83 -13.11
N LYS A 353 4.17 -2.87 -12.80
CA LYS A 353 3.86 -3.77 -11.68
C LYS A 353 5.07 -3.98 -10.80
N THR A 354 4.89 -4.51 -9.60
CA THR A 354 6.07 -4.88 -8.80
C THR A 354 6.61 -6.25 -9.20
N ILE A 355 7.86 -6.50 -8.84
CA ILE A 355 8.55 -7.77 -9.09
C ILE A 355 7.86 -9.00 -8.47
N VAL A 356 6.96 -8.83 -7.50
CA VAL A 356 6.22 -9.93 -6.85
C VAL A 356 4.74 -9.99 -7.28
N THR A 357 4.30 -9.06 -8.12
CA THR A 357 2.99 -9.06 -8.77
C THR A 357 2.98 -10.05 -9.95
N THR A 358 1.85 -10.74 -10.14
CA THR A 358 1.71 -11.87 -11.08
C THR A 358 2.25 -11.58 -12.50
N GLU A 359 2.87 -12.59 -13.13
CA GLU A 359 3.32 -12.48 -14.52
C GLU A 359 2.15 -12.52 -15.53
N LEU A 360 0.92 -12.83 -15.09
CA LEU A 360 -0.26 -12.73 -15.95
C LEU A 360 -0.47 -11.30 -16.48
N GLN A 361 -0.23 -10.28 -15.66
CA GLN A 361 -0.29 -8.87 -16.09
C GLN A 361 0.67 -8.61 -17.26
N ARG A 362 1.88 -9.16 -17.22
CA ARG A 362 2.84 -9.04 -18.33
C ARG A 362 2.28 -9.66 -19.63
N LYS A 363 1.69 -10.86 -19.55
CA LYS A 363 1.10 -11.54 -20.72
C LYS A 363 -0.07 -10.74 -21.31
N ILE A 364 -0.91 -10.14 -20.45
CA ILE A 364 -2.04 -9.29 -20.86
C ILE A 364 -1.50 -8.02 -21.56
N ALA A 365 -0.56 -7.30 -20.95
CA ALA A 365 0.07 -6.13 -21.56
C ALA A 365 0.61 -6.43 -22.96
N GLU A 366 1.41 -7.50 -23.09
CA GLU A 366 2.04 -7.91 -24.35
C GLU A 366 1.00 -8.26 -25.43
N HIS A 367 -0.12 -8.89 -25.05
CA HIS A 367 -1.23 -9.20 -25.96
C HIS A 367 -1.84 -7.94 -26.61
N TYR A 368 -1.92 -6.84 -25.87
CA TYR A 368 -2.41 -5.56 -26.38
C TYR A 368 -1.32 -4.68 -27.01
N GLY A 369 -0.07 -5.15 -27.03
CA GLY A 369 1.09 -4.39 -27.53
C GLY A 369 1.64 -3.35 -26.54
N ALA A 370 1.26 -3.45 -25.27
CA ALA A 370 1.81 -2.64 -24.19
C ALA A 370 3.11 -3.23 -23.63
N SER A 371 4.00 -2.37 -23.15
CA SER A 371 5.17 -2.78 -22.38
C SER A 371 4.79 -2.96 -20.92
N CYS A 372 5.34 -3.98 -20.25
CA CYS A 372 5.20 -4.17 -18.80
C CYS A 372 6.55 -3.95 -18.11
N ILE A 373 6.62 -2.97 -17.21
CA ILE A 373 7.84 -2.61 -16.46
C ILE A 373 7.71 -3.09 -15.02
N ASP A 374 8.73 -3.82 -14.55
CA ASP A 374 8.83 -4.21 -13.15
C ASP A 374 9.49 -3.11 -12.32
N VAL A 375 8.96 -2.88 -11.12
CA VAL A 375 9.58 -2.06 -10.07
C VAL A 375 9.71 -2.86 -8.77
N LEU A 376 10.50 -2.37 -7.81
CA LEU A 376 10.58 -3.00 -6.49
C LEU A 376 9.21 -2.94 -5.77
N THR A 377 8.97 -3.86 -4.84
CA THR A 377 7.77 -3.82 -3.98
C THR A 377 7.65 -2.49 -3.23
N GLY A 378 6.47 -1.86 -3.32
CA GLY A 378 6.12 -0.58 -2.73
C GLY A 378 5.67 0.41 -3.82
N PHE A 379 4.40 0.80 -3.76
CA PHE A 379 3.74 1.62 -4.80
C PHE A 379 4.46 2.94 -5.11
N LYS A 380 5.28 3.45 -4.17
CA LYS A 380 6.16 4.59 -4.37
C LYS A 380 7.05 4.49 -5.63
N TYR A 381 7.47 3.27 -6.01
CA TYR A 381 8.29 3.06 -7.20
C TYR A 381 7.48 3.14 -8.50
N ILE A 382 6.17 2.87 -8.46
CA ILE A 382 5.26 3.14 -9.58
C ILE A 382 5.13 4.66 -9.76
N GLY A 383 4.87 5.40 -8.67
CA GLY A 383 4.84 6.86 -8.68
C GLY A 383 6.15 7.50 -9.18
N GLU A 384 7.30 6.99 -8.74
CA GLU A 384 8.62 7.40 -9.23
C GLU A 384 8.79 7.17 -10.73
N MET A 385 8.36 6.01 -11.24
CA MET A 385 8.48 5.73 -12.67
C MET A 385 7.57 6.67 -13.49
N ILE A 386 6.36 6.97 -13.03
CA ILE A 386 5.50 7.97 -13.69
C ILE A 386 6.20 9.33 -13.73
N ARG A 387 6.75 9.80 -12.59
CA ARG A 387 7.52 11.05 -12.53
C ARG A 387 8.68 11.06 -13.53
N ARG A 388 9.44 9.98 -13.60
CA ARG A 388 10.57 9.85 -14.52
C ARG A 388 10.13 9.91 -15.99
N PHE A 389 8.99 9.31 -16.36
CA PHE A 389 8.46 9.48 -17.72
C PHE A 389 8.14 10.94 -18.04
N GLU A 390 7.58 11.69 -17.08
CA GLU A 390 7.29 13.11 -17.22
C GLU A 390 8.57 13.95 -17.37
N GLU A 391 9.57 13.72 -16.50
CA GLU A 391 10.85 14.44 -16.48
C GLU A 391 11.71 14.16 -17.72
N GLU A 392 11.77 12.89 -18.15
CA GLU A 392 12.55 12.45 -19.32
C GLU A 392 11.82 12.73 -20.64
N ARG A 393 10.57 13.25 -20.60
CA ARG A 393 9.69 13.40 -21.77
C ARG A 393 9.63 12.13 -22.60
N SER A 394 9.43 11.01 -21.90
CA SER A 394 9.47 9.69 -22.49
C SER A 394 8.36 9.52 -23.54
N GLU A 395 8.65 8.78 -24.61
CA GLU A 395 7.61 8.35 -25.53
C GLU A 395 6.68 7.28 -24.92
N TYR A 396 7.12 6.63 -23.83
CA TYR A 396 6.32 5.70 -23.06
C TYR A 396 5.25 6.44 -22.27
N GLN A 397 4.01 5.95 -22.35
CA GLN A 397 2.87 6.57 -21.69
C GLN A 397 2.23 5.57 -20.73
N TYR A 398 2.17 5.96 -19.47
CA TYR A 398 1.54 5.17 -18.42
C TYR A 398 0.06 4.96 -18.69
N VAL A 399 -0.42 3.72 -18.51
CA VAL A 399 -1.82 3.33 -18.66
C VAL A 399 -2.41 2.80 -17.35
N PHE A 400 -1.66 1.97 -16.64
CA PHE A 400 -2.11 1.33 -15.41
C PHE A 400 -0.92 0.87 -14.57
N GLY A 401 -1.11 0.82 -13.25
CA GLY A 401 -0.16 0.24 -12.34
C GLY A 401 -0.84 -0.55 -11.23
N GLY A 402 -0.26 -1.70 -10.89
CA GLY A 402 -0.84 -2.65 -9.96
C GLY A 402 0.18 -3.26 -9.01
N GLU A 403 -0.28 -3.55 -7.79
CA GLU A 403 0.41 -4.36 -6.79
C GLU A 403 -0.49 -5.54 -6.38
N GLU A 404 0.14 -6.68 -6.09
CA GLU A 404 -0.54 -7.90 -5.61
C GLU A 404 -1.29 -7.68 -4.29
N SER A 405 -0.86 -6.69 -3.51
CA SER A 405 -1.49 -6.25 -2.25
C SER A 405 -2.67 -5.30 -2.48
N TYR A 406 -3.50 -5.59 -3.49
CA TYR A 406 -4.79 -4.94 -3.77
C TYR A 406 -4.69 -3.43 -4.05
N GLY A 407 -3.54 -3.02 -4.60
CA GLY A 407 -3.22 -1.63 -4.89
C GLY A 407 -3.25 -1.33 -6.37
N TYR A 408 -4.02 -0.31 -6.78
CA TYR A 408 -4.19 0.03 -8.20
C TYR A 408 -4.13 1.53 -8.42
N LEU A 409 -3.62 1.93 -9.57
CA LEU A 409 -3.66 3.31 -10.05
C LEU A 409 -4.02 3.30 -11.54
N VAL A 410 -5.12 3.99 -11.86
CA VAL A 410 -5.72 4.03 -13.22
C VAL A 410 -5.56 5.41 -13.87
N ASN A 411 -4.84 6.33 -13.21
CA ASN A 411 -4.67 7.72 -13.63
C ASN A 411 -3.26 8.24 -13.27
N THR A 412 -2.92 9.43 -13.77
CA THR A 412 -1.65 10.11 -13.47
C THR A 412 -1.87 11.40 -12.69
N GLU A 413 -3.00 11.60 -12.03
CA GLU A 413 -3.20 12.74 -11.13
C GLU A 413 -2.93 12.37 -9.68
N VAL A 414 -3.00 11.07 -9.36
CA VAL A 414 -2.55 10.47 -8.10
C VAL A 414 -1.21 9.76 -8.33
N ARG A 415 -0.38 9.61 -7.29
CA ARG A 415 0.94 8.95 -7.34
C ARG A 415 1.11 7.89 -6.23
N ASP A 416 0.01 7.45 -5.66
CA ASP A 416 -0.10 6.27 -4.81
C ASP A 416 -1.30 5.45 -5.28
N LYS A 417 -1.61 4.36 -4.58
CA LYS A 417 -2.80 3.56 -4.83
C LYS A 417 -4.05 4.41 -4.60
N ASP A 418 -5.04 4.23 -5.47
CA ASP A 418 -6.31 4.94 -5.47
C ASP A 418 -7.47 3.97 -5.55
N ALA A 419 -7.94 3.51 -4.39
CA ALA A 419 -9.07 2.60 -4.31
C ALA A 419 -10.38 3.24 -4.78
N VAL A 420 -10.50 4.58 -4.75
CA VAL A 420 -11.71 5.29 -5.18
C VAL A 420 -11.86 5.22 -6.69
N SER A 421 -10.80 5.56 -7.43
CA SER A 421 -10.80 5.42 -8.90
C SER A 421 -10.87 3.96 -9.34
N ALA A 422 -10.19 3.06 -8.62
CA ALA A 422 -10.28 1.62 -8.91
C ALA A 422 -11.69 1.07 -8.69
N ALA A 423 -12.43 1.57 -7.69
CA ALA A 423 -13.82 1.15 -7.44
C ALA A 423 -14.74 1.61 -8.59
N VAL A 424 -14.60 2.86 -9.04
CA VAL A 424 -15.34 3.37 -10.21
C VAL A 424 -15.05 2.54 -11.47
N MET A 425 -13.77 2.29 -11.74
CA MET A 425 -13.34 1.45 -12.88
C MET A 425 -13.90 0.01 -12.77
N THR A 426 -13.94 -0.54 -11.55
CA THR A 426 -14.51 -1.88 -11.30
C THR A 426 -16.00 -1.93 -11.62
N VAL A 427 -16.77 -0.90 -11.23
CA VAL A 427 -18.20 -0.82 -11.54
C VAL A 427 -18.42 -0.67 -13.05
N GLU A 428 -17.64 0.18 -13.74
CA GLU A 428 -17.72 0.32 -15.19
C GLU A 428 -17.43 -1.01 -15.91
N MET A 429 -16.38 -1.71 -15.48
CA MET A 429 -16.00 -3.02 -16.00
C MET A 429 -17.11 -4.06 -15.79
N CYS A 430 -17.76 -4.05 -14.62
CA CYS A 430 -18.91 -4.91 -14.33
C CYS A 430 -20.08 -4.63 -15.27
N LEU A 431 -20.46 -3.35 -15.44
CA LEU A 431 -21.50 -2.93 -16.38
C LEU A 431 -21.18 -3.39 -17.81
N TYR A 432 -19.94 -3.22 -18.26
CA TYR A 432 -19.50 -3.61 -19.59
C TYR A 432 -19.65 -5.11 -19.83
N TYR A 433 -19.06 -5.97 -18.98
CA TYR A 433 -19.14 -7.41 -19.20
C TYR A 433 -20.57 -7.95 -19.01
N ARG A 434 -21.35 -7.37 -18.10
CA ARG A 434 -22.76 -7.72 -17.94
C ARG A 434 -23.58 -7.38 -19.19
N SER A 435 -23.31 -6.25 -19.85
CA SER A 435 -23.95 -5.91 -21.14
C SER A 435 -23.66 -6.95 -22.25
N GLN A 436 -22.60 -7.75 -22.09
CA GLN A 436 -22.25 -8.87 -22.96
C GLN A 436 -22.75 -10.23 -22.47
N GLY A 437 -23.57 -10.26 -21.40
CA GLY A 437 -24.04 -11.49 -20.77
C GLY A 437 -22.94 -12.28 -20.04
N LYS A 438 -21.87 -11.60 -19.58
CA LYS A 438 -20.74 -12.23 -18.87
C LYS A 438 -20.60 -11.66 -17.45
N SER A 439 -20.28 -12.53 -16.50
CA SER A 439 -19.79 -12.09 -15.19
C SER A 439 -18.31 -11.73 -15.25
N LEU A 440 -17.84 -10.95 -14.28
CA LEU A 440 -16.40 -10.69 -14.12
C LEU A 440 -15.60 -11.96 -13.85
N TYR A 441 -16.18 -12.90 -13.09
CA TYR A 441 -15.56 -14.21 -12.89
C TYR A 441 -15.41 -14.96 -14.20
N ARG A 442 -16.44 -14.93 -15.07
CA ARG A 442 -16.34 -15.54 -16.39
C ARG A 442 -15.24 -14.91 -17.23
N ARG A 443 -15.09 -13.58 -17.21
CA ARG A 443 -13.99 -12.92 -17.90
C ARG A 443 -12.62 -13.34 -17.36
N LEU A 444 -12.47 -13.45 -16.04
CA LEU A 444 -11.24 -13.95 -15.42
C LEU A 444 -10.88 -15.36 -15.93
N GLN A 445 -11.87 -16.25 -16.00
CA GLN A 445 -11.68 -17.61 -16.53
C GLN A 445 -11.29 -17.61 -18.01
N GLU A 446 -11.80 -16.66 -18.82
CA GLU A 446 -11.37 -16.49 -20.22
C GLU A 446 -9.90 -16.05 -20.30
N LEU A 447 -9.46 -15.12 -19.45
CA LEU A 447 -8.06 -14.70 -19.39
C LEU A 447 -7.14 -15.86 -18.97
N PHE A 448 -7.54 -16.63 -17.96
CA PHE A 448 -6.79 -17.81 -17.55
C PHE A 448 -6.73 -18.90 -18.63
N PHE A 449 -7.83 -19.13 -19.33
CA PHE A 449 -7.82 -20.06 -20.46
C PHE A 449 -6.89 -19.59 -21.57
N GLN A 450 -6.87 -18.28 -21.87
CA GLN A 450 -6.06 -17.70 -22.94
C GLN A 450 -4.56 -17.65 -22.61
N PHE A 451 -4.19 -17.33 -21.38
CA PHE A 451 -2.80 -17.04 -20.99
C PHE A 451 -2.19 -18.06 -20.02
N GLY A 452 -2.98 -19.00 -19.52
CA GLY A 452 -2.61 -19.90 -18.42
C GLY A 452 -3.24 -19.45 -17.11
N HIS A 453 -3.57 -20.41 -16.24
CA HIS A 453 -4.08 -20.11 -14.90
C HIS A 453 -2.93 -19.74 -14.00
N TYR A 454 -3.13 -18.73 -13.14
CA TYR A 454 -2.12 -18.27 -12.19
C TYR A 454 -2.64 -18.43 -10.76
N ARG A 455 -1.74 -18.82 -9.86
CA ARG A 455 -2.02 -18.90 -8.43
C ARG A 455 -0.79 -18.51 -7.64
N GLU A 456 -0.98 -17.56 -6.74
CA GLU A 456 0.06 -17.08 -5.85
C GLU A 456 -0.17 -17.52 -4.40
N ALA A 457 0.90 -17.55 -3.61
CA ALA A 457 0.86 -17.78 -2.17
C ALA A 457 1.97 -16.99 -1.47
N LEU A 458 1.73 -16.65 -0.20
CA LEU A 458 2.69 -15.96 0.64
C LEU A 458 2.98 -16.79 1.89
N VAL A 459 4.26 -17.10 2.13
CA VAL A 459 4.72 -17.68 3.38
C VAL A 459 5.52 -16.62 4.12
N SER A 460 5.13 -16.31 5.36
CA SER A 460 5.81 -15.33 6.22
C SER A 460 6.31 -16.00 7.48
N LYS A 461 7.59 -15.79 7.82
CA LYS A 461 8.19 -16.30 9.07
C LYS A 461 8.73 -15.15 9.89
N GLU A 462 8.26 -15.08 11.13
CA GLU A 462 8.79 -14.17 12.15
C GLU A 462 9.98 -14.80 12.88
N PHE A 463 10.95 -13.97 13.18
CA PHE A 463 12.15 -14.27 13.95
C PHE A 463 12.15 -13.37 15.19
N LYS A 464 12.34 -13.94 16.39
CA LYS A 464 12.31 -13.16 17.63
C LYS A 464 13.71 -13.01 18.20
N GLY A 465 14.02 -11.79 18.65
CA GLY A 465 15.30 -11.46 19.27
C GLY A 465 16.48 -11.43 18.29
N GLU A 466 17.66 -11.16 18.83
CA GLU A 466 18.91 -11.02 18.07
C GLU A 466 19.29 -12.32 17.33
N GLU A 467 19.12 -13.47 17.98
CA GLU A 467 19.42 -14.77 17.38
C GLU A 467 18.56 -15.03 16.13
N GLY A 468 17.28 -14.68 16.19
CA GLY A 468 16.38 -14.79 15.05
C GLY A 468 16.80 -13.91 13.86
N MET A 469 17.33 -12.72 14.13
CA MET A 469 17.86 -11.84 13.06
C MET A 469 19.08 -12.48 12.38
N ARG A 470 20.01 -13.07 13.15
CA ARG A 470 21.18 -13.77 12.59
C ARG A 470 20.76 -14.98 11.74
N GLN A 471 19.76 -15.74 12.18
CA GLN A 471 19.21 -16.85 11.39
C GLN A 471 18.62 -16.38 10.05
N MET A 472 17.87 -15.27 10.06
CA MET A 472 17.31 -14.69 8.84
C MET A 472 18.40 -14.21 7.87
N GLU A 473 19.43 -13.53 8.39
CA GLU A 473 20.58 -13.08 7.60
C GLU A 473 21.36 -14.27 7.02
N GLY A 474 21.61 -15.30 7.84
CA GLY A 474 22.24 -16.56 7.44
C GLY A 474 21.47 -17.25 6.32
N LEU A 475 20.15 -17.37 6.45
CA LEU A 475 19.26 -17.92 5.43
C LEU A 475 19.37 -17.16 4.10
N MET A 476 19.27 -15.82 4.13
CA MET A 476 19.38 -15.01 2.92
C MET A 476 20.77 -15.06 2.29
N ASN A 477 21.82 -15.19 3.11
CA ASN A 477 23.18 -15.37 2.63
C ASN A 477 23.34 -16.75 1.97
N ALA A 478 22.86 -17.82 2.61
CA ALA A 478 22.91 -19.18 2.09
C ALA A 478 22.19 -19.30 0.74
N LEU A 479 20.98 -18.74 0.62
CA LEU A 479 20.23 -18.69 -0.65
C LEU A 479 20.99 -17.96 -1.77
N ARG A 480 21.86 -17.02 -1.42
CA ARG A 480 22.64 -16.20 -2.39
C ARG A 480 23.95 -16.87 -2.79
N THR A 481 24.66 -17.46 -1.84
CA THR A 481 25.99 -18.05 -2.06
C THR A 481 25.92 -19.51 -2.51
N SER A 482 24.89 -20.22 -2.09
CA SER A 482 24.65 -21.64 -2.39
C SER A 482 23.20 -21.83 -2.82
N PRO A 483 22.78 -21.21 -3.94
CA PRO A 483 21.40 -21.28 -4.39
C PRO A 483 21.00 -22.74 -4.69
N PRO A 484 19.74 -23.12 -4.44
CA PRO A 484 19.28 -24.47 -4.74
C PRO A 484 19.20 -24.71 -6.26
N ASP A 485 19.67 -25.86 -6.74
CA ASP A 485 19.48 -26.27 -8.14
C ASP A 485 18.00 -26.58 -8.45
N ARG A 486 17.22 -26.93 -7.43
CA ARG A 486 15.80 -27.26 -7.52
C ARG A 486 15.01 -26.68 -6.36
N ILE A 487 13.80 -26.20 -6.66
CA ILE A 487 12.80 -25.79 -5.66
C ILE A 487 11.61 -26.73 -5.81
N GLY A 488 11.32 -27.48 -4.75
CA GLY A 488 10.40 -28.62 -4.84
C GLY A 488 10.94 -29.63 -5.85
N SER A 489 10.10 -30.02 -6.82
CA SER A 489 10.49 -30.90 -7.92
C SER A 489 11.00 -30.19 -9.17
N ARG A 490 11.09 -28.86 -9.21
CA ARG A 490 11.44 -28.11 -10.44
C ARG A 490 12.86 -27.56 -10.44
N LYS A 491 13.51 -27.58 -11.59
CA LYS A 491 14.84 -26.97 -11.79
C LYS A 491 14.75 -25.44 -11.72
N VAL A 492 15.71 -24.81 -11.03
CA VAL A 492 15.94 -23.36 -11.10
C VAL A 492 16.67 -23.05 -12.40
N VAL A 493 16.14 -22.14 -13.21
CA VAL A 493 16.71 -21.77 -14.52
C VAL A 493 17.31 -20.38 -14.55
N LYS A 494 16.87 -19.48 -13.66
CA LYS A 494 17.35 -18.11 -13.56
C LYS A 494 17.20 -17.58 -12.14
N ILE A 495 18.19 -16.82 -11.69
CA ILE A 495 18.21 -16.17 -10.39
C ILE A 495 18.41 -14.67 -10.59
N LYS A 496 17.55 -13.85 -10.00
CA LYS A 496 17.75 -12.39 -9.91
C LYS A 496 18.13 -12.03 -8.49
N ASP A 497 19.29 -11.40 -8.31
CA ASP A 497 19.72 -10.84 -7.03
C ASP A 497 19.69 -9.31 -7.10
N TYR A 498 18.64 -8.74 -6.53
CA TYR A 498 18.41 -7.29 -6.51
C TYR A 498 19.40 -6.56 -5.62
N LEU A 499 20.08 -7.24 -4.69
CA LEU A 499 21.10 -6.61 -3.85
C LEU A 499 22.41 -6.47 -4.61
N ALA A 500 22.80 -7.53 -5.33
CA ALA A 500 23.97 -7.50 -6.22
C ALA A 500 23.72 -6.68 -7.50
N GLY A 501 22.45 -6.58 -7.94
CA GLY A 501 22.07 -5.95 -9.20
C GLY A 501 22.36 -6.84 -10.42
N LEU A 502 22.26 -8.17 -10.26
CA LEU A 502 22.69 -9.15 -11.26
C LEU A 502 21.63 -10.21 -11.53
N GLU A 503 21.59 -10.67 -12.78
CA GLU A 503 20.87 -11.87 -13.21
C GLU A 503 21.88 -12.99 -13.49
N ARG A 504 21.55 -14.20 -13.05
CA ARG A 504 22.38 -15.40 -13.25
C ARG A 504 21.54 -16.57 -13.76
N ASP A 505 22.17 -17.46 -14.52
CA ASP A 505 21.57 -18.76 -14.87
C ASP A 505 21.76 -19.82 -13.77
N ALA A 506 21.28 -21.04 -14.03
CA ALA A 506 21.38 -22.16 -13.12
C ALA A 506 22.83 -22.57 -12.79
N GLU A 507 23.77 -22.29 -13.70
CA GLU A 507 25.20 -22.59 -13.53
C GLU A 507 25.96 -21.43 -12.86
N GLY A 508 25.26 -20.37 -12.45
CA GLY A 508 25.82 -19.21 -11.76
C GLY A 508 26.49 -18.18 -12.68
N ARG A 509 26.38 -18.34 -14.00
CA ARG A 509 26.95 -17.40 -14.97
C ARG A 509 26.11 -16.13 -15.02
N GLU A 510 26.75 -14.97 -15.04
CA GLU A 510 26.06 -13.69 -15.20
C GLU A 510 25.41 -13.61 -16.59
N THR A 511 24.10 -13.40 -16.63
CA THR A 511 23.31 -13.28 -17.86
C THR A 511 22.79 -11.87 -18.09
N GLY A 512 22.86 -10.99 -17.10
CA GLY A 512 22.42 -9.61 -17.21
C GLY A 512 22.61 -8.78 -15.95
N LYS A 513 22.32 -7.49 -16.06
CA LYS A 513 22.33 -6.52 -14.95
C LYS A 513 20.92 -6.01 -14.68
N ILE A 514 20.61 -5.80 -13.40
CA ILE A 514 19.34 -5.26 -12.95
C ILE A 514 19.51 -3.75 -12.74
N SER A 515 18.67 -2.95 -13.41
CA SER A 515 18.69 -1.48 -13.33
C SER A 515 17.87 -0.89 -12.18
N LEU A 516 17.11 -1.73 -11.45
CA LEU A 516 16.33 -1.31 -10.29
C LEU A 516 17.23 -0.97 -9.08
N PRO A 517 16.73 -0.16 -8.13
CA PRO A 517 17.46 0.12 -6.90
C PRO A 517 17.86 -1.16 -6.17
N ARG A 518 18.97 -1.10 -5.42
CA ARG A 518 19.42 -2.25 -4.63
C ARG A 518 18.44 -2.54 -3.50
N SER A 519 18.03 -3.80 -3.38
CA SER A 519 17.14 -4.27 -2.34
C SER A 519 17.49 -5.71 -1.99
N ASN A 520 17.39 -6.11 -0.72
CA ASN A 520 17.67 -7.49 -0.31
C ASN A 520 16.50 -8.40 -0.73
N VAL A 521 16.48 -8.78 -2.00
CA VAL A 521 15.49 -9.66 -2.61
C VAL A 521 16.21 -10.63 -3.54
N LEU A 522 15.85 -11.90 -3.46
CA LEU A 522 16.24 -12.94 -4.41
C LEU A 522 14.98 -13.44 -5.12
N GLN A 523 15.05 -13.65 -6.43
CA GLN A 523 14.02 -14.35 -7.18
C GLN A 523 14.59 -15.55 -7.91
N PHE A 524 13.93 -16.69 -7.77
CA PHE A 524 14.25 -17.94 -8.42
C PHE A 524 13.15 -18.25 -9.43
N PHE A 525 13.49 -18.25 -10.71
CA PHE A 525 12.61 -18.63 -11.81
C PHE A 525 12.83 -20.12 -12.10
N LEU A 526 11.73 -20.88 -12.17
CA LEU A 526 11.74 -22.31 -12.36
C LEU A 526 11.47 -22.67 -13.82
N GLU A 527 11.83 -23.90 -14.22
CA GLU A 527 11.66 -24.39 -15.59
C GLU A 527 10.21 -24.42 -16.09
N ASP A 528 9.23 -24.39 -15.18
CA ASP A 528 7.79 -24.38 -15.46
C ASP A 528 7.16 -22.98 -15.35
N GLU A 529 7.97 -21.93 -15.47
CA GLU A 529 7.61 -20.50 -15.31
C GLU A 529 7.16 -20.09 -13.90
N SER A 530 7.17 -21.00 -12.92
CA SER A 530 6.93 -20.63 -11.52
C SER A 530 8.06 -19.76 -10.96
N ILE A 531 7.75 -18.92 -9.98
CA ILE A 531 8.69 -17.98 -9.35
C ILE A 531 8.60 -18.10 -7.83
N LEU A 532 9.75 -18.22 -7.16
CA LEU A 532 9.89 -18.05 -5.72
C LEU A 532 10.70 -16.77 -5.45
N SER A 533 10.14 -15.83 -4.69
CA SER A 533 10.83 -14.60 -4.27
C SER A 533 11.06 -14.59 -2.76
N ALA A 534 12.29 -14.44 -2.30
CA ALA A 534 12.65 -14.30 -0.89
C ALA A 534 12.98 -12.84 -0.56
N ARG A 535 12.27 -12.27 0.42
CA ARG A 535 12.40 -10.86 0.82
C ARG A 535 12.32 -10.70 2.34
N PRO A 536 13.44 -10.43 3.05
CA PRO A 536 13.41 -9.96 4.43
C PRO A 536 12.71 -8.60 4.53
N SER A 537 12.04 -8.38 5.65
CA SER A 537 11.53 -7.08 6.06
C SER A 537 12.69 -6.21 6.56
N GLY A 538 12.68 -4.93 6.19
CA GLY A 538 13.72 -3.99 6.63
C GLY A 538 13.49 -3.43 8.04
N THR A 539 12.24 -3.46 8.53
CA THR A 539 11.83 -2.82 9.80
C THR A 539 11.37 -3.81 10.86
N GLU A 540 11.10 -5.04 10.46
CA GLU A 540 10.60 -6.10 11.35
C GLU A 540 11.46 -7.35 11.14
N PRO A 541 11.71 -8.14 12.19
CA PRO A 541 12.50 -9.36 12.09
C PRO A 541 11.67 -10.49 11.44
N LYS A 542 11.33 -10.33 10.17
CA LYS A 542 10.51 -11.30 9.41
C LYS A 542 10.98 -11.44 7.98
N ILE A 543 10.85 -12.64 7.41
CA ILE A 543 11.07 -12.89 5.98
C ILE A 543 9.77 -13.31 5.30
N LYS A 544 9.57 -12.83 4.07
CA LYS A 544 8.45 -13.20 3.20
C LYS A 544 8.95 -13.99 2.00
N PHE A 545 8.27 -15.08 1.69
CA PHE A 545 8.44 -15.88 0.49
C PHE A 545 7.18 -15.77 -0.38
N TYR A 546 7.29 -15.09 -1.51
CA TYR A 546 6.22 -14.98 -2.50
C TYR A 546 6.36 -16.11 -3.51
N ILE A 547 5.31 -16.90 -3.66
CA ILE A 547 5.23 -18.03 -4.58
C ILE A 547 4.25 -17.62 -5.67
N SER A 548 4.65 -17.74 -6.94
CA SER A 548 3.78 -17.54 -8.10
C SER A 548 3.91 -18.75 -9.00
N CYS A 549 2.81 -19.46 -9.25
CA CYS A 549 2.76 -20.61 -10.13
C CYS A 549 1.78 -20.36 -11.26
N CYS A 550 2.06 -20.92 -12.43
CA CYS A 550 1.17 -20.85 -13.58
C CYS A 550 1.03 -22.21 -14.26
N THR A 551 0.00 -22.35 -15.09
CA THR A 551 -0.17 -23.47 -16.03
C THR A 551 0.13 -23.02 -17.45
N LEU A 552 0.21 -23.97 -18.37
CA LEU A 552 0.10 -23.63 -19.79
C LEU A 552 -1.34 -23.15 -20.11
N PRO A 553 -1.52 -22.34 -21.17
CA PRO A 553 -2.84 -21.98 -21.68
C PRO A 553 -3.69 -23.19 -22.08
N GLY A 554 -5.01 -23.00 -22.11
CA GLY A 554 -5.97 -23.98 -22.63
C GLY A 554 -6.48 -25.02 -21.64
N LEU A 555 -6.00 -25.03 -20.39
CA LEU A 555 -6.56 -25.89 -19.34
C LEU A 555 -7.89 -25.36 -18.82
N ASN A 556 -8.80 -26.27 -18.49
CA ASN A 556 -9.99 -25.90 -17.72
C ASN A 556 -9.64 -25.68 -16.24
N GLU A 557 -10.55 -25.03 -15.52
CA GLU A 557 -10.37 -24.64 -14.12
C GLU A 557 -9.98 -25.81 -13.20
N LEU A 558 -10.63 -26.98 -13.34
CA LEU A 558 -10.39 -28.13 -12.47
C LEU A 558 -9.01 -28.77 -12.73
N GLU A 559 -8.60 -28.86 -13.99
CA GLU A 559 -7.27 -29.36 -14.37
C GLU A 559 -6.19 -28.42 -13.85
N ALA A 560 -6.38 -27.12 -14.08
CA ALA A 560 -5.45 -26.10 -13.65
C ALA A 560 -5.32 -26.04 -12.12
N GLU A 561 -6.43 -26.13 -11.39
CA GLU A 561 -6.43 -26.12 -9.93
C GLU A 561 -5.60 -27.27 -9.35
N ARG A 562 -5.74 -28.48 -9.89
CA ARG A 562 -4.95 -29.66 -9.46
C ARG A 562 -3.46 -29.48 -9.70
N GLU A 563 -3.10 -28.98 -10.88
CA GLU A 563 -1.71 -28.71 -11.24
C GLU A 563 -1.10 -27.63 -10.33
N LEU A 564 -1.78 -26.49 -10.19
CA LEU A 564 -1.34 -25.34 -9.40
C LEU A 564 -1.25 -25.68 -7.91
N HIS A 565 -2.20 -26.45 -7.37
CA HIS A 565 -2.15 -26.93 -5.99
C HIS A 565 -0.88 -27.77 -5.76
N THR A 566 -0.60 -28.72 -6.66
CA THR A 566 0.60 -29.56 -6.57
C THR A 566 1.89 -28.73 -6.68
N LYS A 567 1.92 -27.71 -7.56
CA LYS A 567 3.04 -26.77 -7.69
C LYS A 567 3.28 -25.99 -6.40
N ILE A 568 2.25 -25.33 -5.88
CA ILE A 568 2.35 -24.49 -4.69
C ILE A 568 2.76 -25.28 -3.46
N GLU A 569 2.12 -26.42 -3.18
CA GLU A 569 2.42 -27.20 -1.98
C GLU A 569 3.86 -27.75 -2.01
N SER A 570 4.36 -28.13 -3.20
CA SER A 570 5.75 -28.55 -3.37
C SER A 570 6.75 -27.41 -3.06
N ILE A 571 6.44 -26.17 -3.46
CA ILE A 571 7.28 -25.00 -3.17
C ILE A 571 7.17 -24.60 -1.69
N LYS A 572 5.97 -24.64 -1.09
CA LYS A 572 5.78 -24.39 0.35
C LYS A 572 6.59 -25.36 1.20
N GLN A 573 6.54 -26.65 0.89
CA GLN A 573 7.35 -27.66 1.58
C GLN A 573 8.86 -27.39 1.46
N PHE A 574 9.31 -26.86 0.31
CA PHE A 574 10.70 -26.41 0.18
C PHE A 574 10.99 -25.24 1.12
N VAL A 575 10.12 -24.22 1.15
CA VAL A 575 10.27 -23.05 2.05
C VAL A 575 10.26 -23.47 3.52
N ASP A 576 9.37 -24.38 3.93
CA ASP A 576 9.30 -24.86 5.30
C ASP A 576 10.59 -25.56 5.74
N ARG A 577 11.20 -26.33 4.85
CA ARG A 577 12.51 -26.97 5.12
C ARG A 577 13.62 -25.94 5.32
N LEU A 578 13.56 -24.78 4.66
CA LEU A 578 14.53 -23.71 4.89
C LEU A 578 14.56 -23.34 6.37
N PHE A 579 13.40 -23.18 7.02
CA PHE A 579 13.34 -22.78 8.44
C PHE A 579 13.83 -23.84 9.44
N THR A 580 14.15 -25.06 8.98
CA THR A 580 14.65 -26.15 9.82
C THR A 580 16.13 -26.44 9.62
N ALA A 581 16.76 -25.83 8.61
CA ALA A 581 18.16 -26.03 8.32
C ALA A 581 19.05 -25.22 9.29
N PRO A 582 20.19 -25.75 9.74
CA PRO A 582 21.19 -24.96 10.45
C PRO A 582 21.88 -24.03 9.43
N TYR A 583 21.81 -22.72 9.67
CA TYR A 583 22.47 -21.69 8.85
C TYR A 583 23.61 -21.00 9.59
#